data_AF-A0A964KQ00-F1
#
_entry.id   AF-A0A964KQ00-F1
#
_cell.length_a   1.000
_cell.length_b   1.000
_cell.length_c   1.000
_cell.angle_alpha   90.00
_cell.angle_beta   90.00
_cell.angle_gamma   90.00
#
_symmetry.space_group_name_H-M   'P 1'
#
loop_
_entity.id
_entity.type
_entity.pdbx_description
1 polymer ?
#
loop_
_entity_poly.entity_id
_entity_poly.type
_entity_poly.pdbx_seq_one_letter_code
_entity_poly.pdbx_strand_id
1 'polypeptide(L)'
;MDTLEPSQRLVLTQASVIGQVFEGRAVEAISEEPPAVRPSLRVLADRGFVLPTGDPATGTYEYRHSLVRETAYETLAHWRREVYHARAGRFMETDLDPSSDPGAVNLLAYHFTRSNRPDRALGYALLAAESGARQYANEVALSWYDSAQTALDRLVPLAAMAIVLAVVLGVTLGLVSGLNRDTPIDYAAVAFSTAGASVPNIVTGIVLIIVFALSLHWFPTGGWYPLEKVWDAVVAGRISDAMAGFGAFLSRSIMPASTLAFAPAAILARVTRAAVLDVVSQDYIRTARAKGLPEILVVVRHVLRNAAIPIITLTGPIAADLIAGSFIVESIFGIPGIGKNLVPAVGACWSMRWRSLSPTWWSTSFMSP
;
A
#
# COMPACT_ATOMS: atom_id res chain seq x y z
N MET A 1 28.57 -41.60 11.16
CA MET A 1 27.94 -42.43 10.11
C MET A 1 28.57 -43.81 10.01
N ASP A 2 29.85 -43.96 10.32
CA ASP A 2 30.57 -45.24 10.16
C ASP A 2 30.09 -46.33 11.12
N THR A 3 29.45 -45.96 12.24
CA THR A 3 28.88 -46.86 13.24
C THR A 3 27.47 -47.39 12.90
N LEU A 4 26.88 -46.97 11.78
CA LEU A 4 25.57 -47.42 11.32
C LEU A 4 25.67 -48.74 10.56
N GLU A 5 24.65 -49.59 10.71
CA GLU A 5 24.51 -50.77 9.86
C GLU A 5 24.28 -50.37 8.39
N PRO A 6 24.60 -51.25 7.42
CA PRO A 6 24.42 -50.93 6.00
C PRO A 6 23.00 -50.48 5.63
N SER A 7 21.97 -51.12 6.18
CA SER A 7 20.55 -50.78 5.98
C SER A 7 20.21 -49.40 6.56
N GLN A 8 20.71 -49.08 7.75
CA GLN A 8 20.50 -47.79 8.41
C GLN A 8 21.18 -46.65 7.64
N ARG A 9 22.41 -46.89 7.18
CA ARG A 9 23.15 -45.93 6.35
C ARG A 9 22.43 -45.70 5.03
N LEU A 10 21.92 -46.76 4.40
CA LEU A 10 21.15 -46.66 3.15
C LEU A 10 19.89 -45.81 3.33
N VAL A 11 19.09 -46.08 4.37
CA VAL A 11 17.87 -45.31 4.68
C VAL A 11 18.18 -43.85 4.97
N LEU A 12 19.25 -43.57 5.72
CA LEU A 12 19.72 -42.21 5.98
C LEU A 12 20.13 -41.51 4.67
N THR A 13 20.88 -42.17 3.80
CA THR A 13 21.26 -41.58 2.50
C THR A 13 20.05 -41.38 1.57
N GLN A 14 19.09 -42.30 1.53
CA GLN A 14 17.88 -42.17 0.70
C GLN A 14 16.98 -41.03 1.19
N ALA A 15 16.75 -40.94 2.50
CA ALA A 15 15.97 -39.85 3.08
C ALA A 15 16.58 -38.47 2.78
N SER A 16 17.89 -38.37 2.62
CA SER A 16 18.57 -37.11 2.30
C SER A 16 18.19 -36.55 0.92
N VAL A 17 17.74 -37.41 0.00
CA VAL A 17 17.28 -37.03 -1.34
C VAL A 17 15.93 -36.32 -1.29
N ILE A 18 15.06 -36.72 -0.35
CA ILE A 18 13.69 -36.19 -0.22
C ILE A 18 13.72 -34.76 0.32
N GLY A 19 14.45 -34.50 1.41
CA GLY A 19 14.47 -33.18 2.01
C GLY A 19 15.06 -33.14 3.41
N GLN A 20 15.05 -31.94 4.00
CA GLN A 20 15.41 -31.73 5.41
C GLN A 20 14.35 -32.32 6.35
N VAL A 21 13.09 -32.14 5.99
CA VAL A 21 11.91 -32.77 6.60
C VAL A 21 11.35 -33.77 5.58
N PHE A 22 11.01 -34.98 6.02
CA PHE A 22 10.52 -36.03 5.15
C PHE A 22 9.58 -36.98 5.89
N GLU A 23 8.65 -37.57 5.16
CA GLU A 23 7.74 -38.58 5.69
C GLU A 23 8.35 -39.98 5.53
N GLY A 24 8.12 -40.87 6.51
CA GLY A 24 8.59 -42.25 6.44
C GLY A 24 8.09 -42.99 5.19
N ARG A 25 6.83 -42.73 4.77
CA ARG A 25 6.26 -43.30 3.55
C ARG A 25 6.94 -42.82 2.26
N ALA A 26 7.46 -41.60 2.24
CA ALA A 26 8.22 -41.08 1.11
C ALA A 26 9.56 -41.81 0.98
N VAL A 27 10.22 -42.12 2.10
CA VAL A 27 11.45 -42.93 2.12
C VAL A 27 11.16 -44.37 1.69
N GLU A 28 10.05 -44.96 2.15
CA GLU A 28 9.58 -46.29 1.72
C GLU A 28 9.35 -46.35 0.21
N ALA A 29 8.74 -45.31 -0.37
CA ALA A 29 8.44 -45.25 -1.80
C ALA A 29 9.68 -45.17 -2.69
N ILE A 30 10.80 -44.62 -2.19
CA ILE A 30 12.05 -44.54 -2.95
C ILE A 30 13.04 -45.66 -2.65
N SER A 31 12.91 -46.31 -1.49
CA SER A 31 13.84 -47.33 -0.99
C SER A 31 13.86 -48.59 -1.87
N GLU A 32 15.01 -49.25 -1.88
CA GLU A 32 15.20 -50.58 -2.47
C GLU A 32 14.80 -51.70 -1.50
N GLU A 33 14.73 -51.39 -0.20
CA GLU A 33 14.34 -52.31 0.87
C GLU A 33 13.23 -51.70 1.76
N PRO A 34 11.98 -51.55 1.25
CA PRO A 34 10.89 -50.88 1.98
C PRO A 34 10.64 -51.44 3.40
N PRO A 35 10.66 -52.77 3.65
CA PRO A 35 10.43 -53.31 5.00
C PRO A 35 11.48 -52.87 6.04
N ALA A 36 12.70 -52.52 5.59
CA ALA A 36 13.79 -52.11 6.47
C ALA A 36 13.74 -50.62 6.86
N VAL A 37 12.90 -49.82 6.19
CA VAL A 37 12.86 -48.35 6.37
C VAL A 37 12.37 -47.96 7.76
N ARG A 38 11.18 -48.40 8.20
CA ARG A 38 10.65 -48.00 9.53
C ARG A 38 11.53 -48.46 10.70
N PRO A 39 12.02 -49.71 10.74
CA PRO A 39 12.94 -50.14 11.80
C PRO A 39 14.22 -49.29 11.82
N SER A 40 14.78 -48.99 10.64
CA SER A 40 15.99 -48.16 10.53
C SER A 40 15.73 -46.72 10.97
N LEU A 41 14.60 -46.10 10.60
CA LEU A 41 14.25 -44.74 11.03
C LEU A 41 14.10 -44.62 12.56
N ARG A 42 13.56 -45.65 13.23
CA ARG A 42 13.51 -45.70 14.70
C ARG A 42 14.91 -45.70 15.31
N VAL A 43 15.81 -46.56 14.82
CA VAL A 43 17.20 -46.62 15.31
C VAL A 43 17.95 -45.32 15.01
N LEU A 44 17.74 -44.71 13.84
CA LEU A 44 18.33 -43.42 13.47
C LEU A 44 17.81 -42.29 14.35
N ALA A 45 16.55 -42.35 14.78
CA ALA A 45 15.97 -41.42 15.73
C ALA A 45 16.56 -41.58 17.14
N ASP A 46 16.66 -42.82 17.63
CA ASP A 46 17.26 -43.13 18.93
C ASP A 46 18.73 -42.70 19.00
N ARG A 47 19.46 -42.85 17.89
CA ARG A 47 20.86 -42.39 17.75
C ARG A 47 20.99 -40.90 17.44
N GLY A 48 19.88 -40.18 17.28
CA GLY A 48 19.85 -38.73 17.13
C GLY A 48 20.24 -38.19 15.75
N PHE A 49 20.27 -39.02 14.71
CA PHE A 49 20.52 -38.55 13.34
C PHE A 49 19.30 -37.83 12.76
N VAL A 50 18.11 -38.32 13.10
CA VAL A 50 16.82 -37.73 12.72
C VAL A 50 15.96 -37.58 13.97
N LEU A 51 14.95 -36.70 13.91
CA LEU A 51 14.03 -36.42 14.99
C LEU A 51 12.59 -36.59 14.48
N PRO A 52 11.75 -37.40 15.13
CA PRO A 52 10.35 -37.48 14.76
C PRO A 52 9.68 -36.12 15.02
N THR A 53 8.98 -35.60 14.01
CA THR A 53 8.35 -34.27 14.03
C THR A 53 6.90 -34.43 13.59
N GLY A 54 5.92 -34.01 14.39
CA GLY A 54 4.50 -34.09 14.04
C GLY A 54 3.75 -35.32 14.57
N ASP A 55 2.66 -35.70 13.88
CA ASP A 55 1.73 -36.75 14.31
C ASP A 55 2.37 -38.16 14.18
N PRO A 56 2.37 -38.98 15.25
CA PRO A 56 2.84 -40.38 15.21
C PRO A 56 2.20 -41.22 14.10
N ALA A 57 1.00 -40.87 13.62
CA ALA A 57 0.30 -41.57 12.55
C ALA A 57 0.88 -41.33 11.15
N THR A 58 1.42 -40.13 10.87
CA THR A 58 2.01 -39.78 9.56
C THR A 58 3.50 -40.12 9.49
N GLY A 59 4.19 -40.15 10.64
CA GLY A 59 5.57 -40.63 10.74
C GLY A 59 6.56 -39.72 10.01
N THR A 60 6.50 -38.42 10.28
CA THR A 60 7.41 -37.43 9.72
C THR A 60 8.67 -37.30 10.57
N TYR A 61 9.80 -37.14 9.90
CA TYR A 61 11.13 -37.03 10.50
C TYR A 61 11.85 -35.80 9.94
N GLU A 62 12.70 -35.20 10.75
CA GLU A 62 13.61 -34.13 10.35
C GLU A 62 15.05 -34.51 10.69
N TYR A 63 16.02 -34.13 9.85
CA TYR A 63 17.43 -34.25 10.22
C TYR A 63 17.77 -33.33 11.38
N ARG A 64 18.43 -33.84 12.43
CA ARG A 64 18.86 -33.02 13.56
C ARG A 64 19.72 -31.82 13.12
N HIS A 65 20.54 -32.01 12.08
CA HIS A 65 21.37 -30.97 11.49
C HIS A 65 21.38 -31.08 9.97
N SER A 66 21.32 -29.93 9.27
CA SER A 66 21.40 -29.85 7.80
C SER A 66 22.68 -30.47 7.24
N LEU A 67 23.81 -30.32 7.94
CA LEU A 67 25.10 -30.94 7.61
C LEU A 67 25.03 -32.47 7.55
N VAL A 68 24.25 -33.11 8.43
CA VAL A 68 24.09 -34.58 8.42
C VAL A 68 23.37 -35.03 7.14
N ARG A 69 22.35 -34.27 6.71
CA ARG A 69 21.67 -34.51 5.44
C ARG A 69 22.61 -34.31 4.26
N GLU A 70 23.33 -33.21 4.23
CA GLU A 70 24.21 -32.85 3.11
C GLU A 70 25.34 -33.88 2.94
N THR A 71 26.00 -34.24 4.04
CA THR A 71 27.01 -35.31 4.04
C THR A 71 26.43 -36.66 3.60
N ALA A 72 25.23 -37.03 4.06
CA ALA A 72 24.55 -38.24 3.61
C ALA A 72 24.30 -38.22 2.10
N TYR A 73 23.79 -37.10 1.59
CA TYR A 73 23.50 -36.91 0.18
C TYR A 73 24.76 -36.97 -0.69
N GLU A 74 25.85 -36.36 -0.22
CA GLU A 74 27.14 -36.35 -0.91
C GLU A 74 27.76 -37.74 -1.04
N THR A 75 27.48 -38.67 -0.12
CA THR A 75 27.96 -40.05 -0.23
C THR A 75 27.29 -40.87 -1.34
N LEU A 76 26.15 -40.43 -1.86
CA LEU A 76 25.46 -41.13 -2.94
C LEU A 76 26.18 -40.94 -4.28
N ALA A 77 26.38 -42.04 -5.00
CA ALA A 77 26.82 -41.98 -6.39
C ALA A 77 25.81 -41.19 -7.25
N HIS A 78 26.31 -40.44 -8.24
CA HIS A 78 25.48 -39.57 -9.10
C HIS A 78 24.25 -40.29 -9.68
N TRP A 79 24.45 -41.46 -10.29
CA TRP A 79 23.36 -42.24 -10.89
C TRP A 79 22.30 -42.68 -9.87
N ARG A 80 22.69 -42.95 -8.60
CA ARG A 80 21.72 -43.27 -7.54
C ARG A 80 20.88 -42.06 -7.16
N ARG A 81 21.49 -40.87 -7.11
CA ARG A 81 20.77 -39.62 -6.85
C ARG A 81 19.70 -39.39 -7.92
N GLU A 82 20.03 -39.57 -9.20
CA GLU A 82 19.08 -39.43 -10.30
C GLU A 82 17.89 -40.39 -10.17
N VAL A 83 18.16 -41.65 -9.81
CA VAL A 83 17.11 -42.67 -9.62
C VAL A 83 16.22 -42.34 -8.42
N TYR A 84 16.81 -41.96 -7.28
CA TYR A 84 16.05 -41.62 -6.08
C TYR A 84 15.26 -40.31 -6.25
N HIS A 85 15.81 -39.30 -6.93
CA HIS A 85 15.07 -38.09 -7.29
C HIS A 85 13.90 -38.40 -8.24
N ALA A 86 14.06 -39.30 -9.21
CA ALA A 86 12.96 -39.73 -10.07
C ALA A 86 11.84 -40.43 -9.28
N ARG A 87 12.19 -41.31 -8.34
CA ARG A 87 11.22 -42.01 -7.49
C ARG A 87 10.52 -41.05 -6.53
N ALA A 88 11.26 -40.14 -5.91
CA ALA A 88 10.72 -39.11 -5.03
C ALA A 88 9.74 -38.20 -5.77
N GLY A 89 10.12 -37.71 -6.96
CA GLY A 89 9.25 -36.89 -7.79
C GLY A 89 7.95 -37.60 -8.18
N ARG A 90 8.00 -38.90 -8.52
CA ARG A 90 6.77 -39.69 -8.80
C ARG A 90 5.88 -39.88 -7.58
N PHE A 91 6.47 -40.14 -6.41
CA PHE A 91 5.70 -40.23 -5.17
C PHE A 91 5.04 -38.89 -4.82
N MET A 92 5.75 -37.79 -5.00
CA MET A 92 5.20 -36.45 -4.79
C MET A 92 4.12 -36.10 -5.82
N GLU A 93 4.22 -36.57 -7.06
CA GLU A 93 3.21 -36.33 -8.10
C GLU A 93 1.87 -37.02 -7.79
N THR A 94 1.85 -38.10 -7.00
CA THR A 94 0.60 -38.76 -6.58
C THR A 94 -0.05 -38.10 -5.37
N ASP A 95 0.75 -37.48 -4.51
CA ASP A 95 0.29 -36.96 -3.22
C ASP A 95 0.10 -35.44 -3.24
N LEU A 96 0.79 -34.72 -4.13
CA LEU A 96 0.71 -33.27 -4.28
C LEU A 96 -0.11 -32.89 -5.51
N ASP A 97 -0.91 -31.82 -5.38
CA ASP A 97 -1.61 -31.20 -6.50
C ASP A 97 -0.85 -29.96 -6.99
N PRO A 98 -0.15 -30.05 -8.14
CA PRO A 98 0.64 -28.93 -8.69
C PRO A 98 -0.24 -27.76 -9.16
N SER A 99 -1.56 -27.96 -9.32
CA SER A 99 -2.46 -26.91 -9.79
C SER A 99 -2.93 -25.97 -8.67
N SER A 100 -2.92 -26.45 -7.41
CA SER A 100 -3.39 -25.69 -6.25
C SER A 100 -2.27 -25.20 -5.33
N ASP A 101 -1.11 -25.88 -5.29
CA ASP A 101 0.02 -25.49 -4.44
C ASP A 101 1.27 -25.10 -5.25
N PRO A 102 1.66 -23.82 -5.27
CA PRO A 102 2.94 -23.37 -5.83
C PRO A 102 4.17 -24.07 -5.26
N GLY A 103 4.12 -24.46 -3.98
CA GLY A 103 5.18 -25.21 -3.30
C GLY A 103 5.37 -26.60 -3.91
N ALA A 104 4.28 -27.30 -4.22
CA ALA A 104 4.29 -28.57 -4.91
C ALA A 104 4.96 -28.50 -6.29
N VAL A 105 4.68 -27.46 -7.08
CA VAL A 105 5.31 -27.25 -8.40
C VAL A 105 6.83 -27.11 -8.27
N ASN A 106 7.28 -26.31 -7.29
CA ASN A 106 8.71 -26.09 -7.04
C ASN A 106 9.42 -27.37 -6.58
N LEU A 107 8.79 -28.16 -5.71
CA LEU A 107 9.32 -29.45 -5.25
C LEU A 107 9.42 -30.46 -6.39
N LEU A 108 8.38 -30.58 -7.22
CA LEU A 108 8.39 -31.46 -8.38
C LEU A 108 9.45 -31.03 -9.40
N ALA A 109 9.59 -29.73 -9.65
CA ALA A 109 10.67 -29.19 -10.48
C ALA A 109 12.05 -29.54 -9.91
N TYR A 110 12.25 -29.37 -8.60
CA TYR A 110 13.51 -29.70 -7.91
C TYR A 110 13.92 -31.17 -8.08
N HIS A 111 12.97 -32.10 -7.93
CA HIS A 111 13.22 -33.53 -8.05
C HIS A 111 13.39 -33.97 -9.50
N PHE A 112 12.53 -33.54 -10.43
CA PHE A 112 12.63 -33.99 -11.81
C PHE A 112 13.85 -33.41 -12.54
N THR A 113 14.28 -32.17 -12.24
CA THR A 113 15.51 -31.59 -12.82
C THR A 113 16.80 -32.29 -12.38
N ARG A 114 16.80 -32.94 -11.22
CA ARG A 114 17.92 -33.77 -10.71
C ARG A 114 17.79 -35.24 -11.07
N SER A 115 16.81 -35.59 -11.89
CA SER A 115 16.56 -36.94 -12.34
C SER A 115 16.86 -37.08 -13.83
N ASN A 116 17.10 -38.31 -14.29
CA ASN A 116 17.30 -38.60 -15.71
C ASN A 116 15.96 -38.68 -16.50
N ARG A 117 15.08 -37.68 -16.31
CA ARG A 117 13.73 -37.57 -16.92
C ARG A 117 13.52 -36.18 -17.53
N PRO A 118 14.13 -35.88 -18.68
CA PRO A 118 14.11 -34.54 -19.27
C PRO A 118 12.70 -34.09 -19.68
N ASP A 119 11.82 -35.04 -20.01
CA ASP A 119 10.41 -34.82 -20.36
C ASP A 119 9.61 -34.17 -19.22
N ARG A 120 9.76 -34.71 -18.00
CA ARG A 120 9.09 -34.18 -16.80
C ARG A 120 9.80 -32.97 -16.24
N ALA A 121 11.14 -32.98 -16.28
CA ALA A 121 11.97 -31.89 -15.77
C ALA A 121 11.63 -30.55 -16.43
N LEU A 122 11.51 -30.52 -17.77
CA LEU A 122 11.20 -29.30 -18.51
C LEU A 122 9.80 -28.79 -18.18
N GLY A 123 8.80 -29.67 -18.15
CA GLY A 123 7.41 -29.29 -17.86
C GLY A 123 7.26 -28.65 -16.48
N TYR A 124 7.81 -29.29 -15.44
CA TYR A 124 7.75 -28.74 -14.09
C TYR A 124 8.66 -27.52 -13.89
N ALA A 125 9.81 -27.45 -14.55
CA ALA A 125 10.65 -26.26 -14.49
C ALA A 125 9.95 -25.03 -15.10
N LEU A 126 9.23 -25.20 -16.22
CA LEU A 126 8.43 -24.14 -16.83
C LEU A 126 7.23 -23.75 -15.94
N LEU A 127 6.52 -24.73 -15.40
CA LEU A 127 5.42 -24.48 -14.45
C LEU A 127 5.91 -23.75 -13.19
N ALA A 128 7.08 -24.12 -12.65
CA ALA A 128 7.70 -23.48 -11.49
C ALA A 128 8.09 -22.03 -11.81
N ALA A 129 8.66 -21.79 -13.00
CA ALA A 129 8.99 -20.45 -13.46
C ALA A 129 7.73 -19.58 -13.61
N GLU A 130 6.65 -20.12 -14.19
CA GLU A 130 5.38 -19.40 -14.33
C GLU A 130 4.72 -19.14 -12.97
N SER A 131 4.71 -20.13 -12.08
CA SER A 131 4.23 -20.00 -10.71
C SER A 131 5.00 -18.93 -9.94
N GLY A 132 6.33 -18.93 -10.02
CA GLY A 132 7.20 -17.92 -9.42
C GLY A 132 6.96 -16.52 -10.00
N ALA A 133 6.74 -16.40 -11.32
CA ALA A 133 6.38 -15.13 -11.95
C ALA A 133 5.03 -14.59 -11.44
N ARG A 134 4.03 -15.47 -11.26
CA ARG A 134 2.73 -15.11 -10.67
C ARG A 134 2.86 -14.70 -9.19
N GLN A 135 3.64 -15.43 -8.40
CA GLN A 135 3.90 -15.10 -6.99
C GLN A 135 4.57 -13.74 -6.85
N TYR A 136 5.64 -13.49 -7.62
CA TYR A 136 6.31 -12.20 -7.64
C TYR A 136 5.36 -11.07 -8.05
N ALA A 137 4.56 -11.27 -9.09
CA ALA A 137 3.55 -10.29 -9.51
C ALA A 137 2.53 -9.99 -8.40
N ASN A 138 2.11 -11.01 -7.64
CA ASN A 138 1.20 -10.84 -6.51
C ASN A 138 1.85 -10.09 -5.34
N GLU A 139 3.09 -10.43 -4.96
CA GLU A 139 3.82 -9.71 -3.91
C GLU A 139 4.03 -8.24 -4.26
N VAL A 140 4.42 -7.97 -5.50
CA VAL A 140 4.53 -6.60 -6.02
C VAL A 140 3.17 -5.91 -5.94
N ALA A 141 2.09 -6.52 -6.44
CA ALA A 141 0.75 -5.93 -6.37
C ALA A 141 0.33 -5.61 -4.93
N LEU A 142 0.54 -6.53 -3.98
CA LEU A 142 0.26 -6.33 -2.56
C LEU A 142 1.05 -5.15 -1.98
N SER A 143 2.32 -4.99 -2.34
CA SER A 143 3.12 -3.84 -1.90
C SER A 143 2.58 -2.48 -2.41
N TRP A 144 2.00 -2.46 -3.61
CA TRP A 144 1.34 -1.27 -4.16
C TRP A 144 -0.01 -1.01 -3.47
N TYR A 145 -0.76 -2.06 -3.13
CA TYR A 145 -2.00 -1.91 -2.35
C TYR A 145 -1.74 -1.36 -0.95
N ASP A 146 -0.73 -1.87 -0.24
CA ASP A 146 -0.32 -1.37 1.08
C ASP A 146 0.12 0.10 1.03
N SER A 147 0.90 0.45 -0.01
CA SER A 147 1.27 1.84 -0.28
C SER A 147 0.07 2.74 -0.56
N ALA A 148 -0.93 2.24 -1.28
CA ALA A 148 -2.15 2.98 -1.59
C ALA A 148 -3.01 3.20 -0.34
N GLN A 149 -3.18 2.17 0.50
CA GLN A 149 -3.88 2.28 1.79
C GLN A 149 -3.21 3.31 2.69
N THR A 150 -1.91 3.17 2.91
CA THR A 150 -1.11 4.10 3.72
C THR A 150 -1.24 5.55 3.26
N ALA A 151 -1.36 5.76 1.94
CA ALA A 151 -1.52 7.10 1.40
C ALA A 151 -2.96 7.63 1.57
N LEU A 152 -3.98 6.78 1.43
CA LEU A 152 -5.38 7.15 1.72
C LEU A 152 -5.57 7.60 3.18
N ASP A 153 -4.95 6.92 4.13
CA ASP A 153 -5.01 7.26 5.56
C ASP A 153 -4.45 8.66 5.87
N ARG A 154 -3.63 9.19 4.97
CA ARG A 154 -3.01 10.52 5.09
C ARG A 154 -3.76 11.57 4.28
N LEU A 155 -4.21 11.19 3.08
CA LEU A 155 -4.90 12.09 2.16
C LEU A 155 -6.30 12.46 2.62
N VAL A 156 -7.07 11.48 3.09
CA VAL A 156 -8.47 11.72 3.46
C VAL A 156 -8.59 12.74 4.59
N PRO A 157 -7.83 12.65 5.71
CA PRO A 157 -7.92 13.66 6.76
C PRO A 157 -7.43 15.03 6.33
N LEU A 158 -6.41 15.09 5.47
CA LEU A 158 -5.88 16.34 4.96
C LEU A 158 -6.89 17.04 4.03
N ALA A 159 -7.48 16.29 3.09
CA ALA A 159 -8.52 16.78 2.20
C ALA A 159 -9.76 17.21 2.99
N ALA A 160 -10.17 16.43 4.01
CA ALA A 160 -11.28 16.80 4.89
C ALA A 160 -11.02 18.14 5.60
N MET A 161 -9.83 18.34 6.16
CA MET A 161 -9.45 19.61 6.78
C MET A 161 -9.47 20.76 5.77
N ALA A 162 -8.92 20.55 4.57
CA ALA A 162 -8.92 21.56 3.51
C ALA A 162 -10.35 21.93 3.08
N ILE A 163 -11.27 20.97 2.96
CA ILE A 163 -12.69 21.22 2.66
C ILE A 163 -13.32 22.05 3.77
N VAL A 164 -13.12 21.68 5.04
CA VAL A 164 -13.67 22.42 6.18
C VAL A 164 -13.17 23.87 6.17
N LEU A 165 -11.87 24.08 5.97
CA LEU A 165 -11.30 25.41 5.85
C LEU A 165 -11.86 26.17 4.65
N ALA A 166 -11.98 25.52 3.49
CA ALA A 166 -12.51 26.14 2.29
C ALA A 166 -13.96 26.57 2.42
N VAL A 167 -14.80 25.72 3.03
CA VAL A 167 -16.22 26.02 3.30
C VAL A 167 -16.32 27.13 4.33
N VAL A 168 -15.61 27.04 5.45
CA VAL A 168 -15.67 28.07 6.49
C VAL A 168 -15.22 29.43 5.93
N LEU A 169 -14.05 29.50 5.29
CA LEU A 169 -13.52 30.75 4.74
C LEU A 169 -14.34 31.25 3.55
N GLY A 170 -14.68 30.37 2.63
CA GLY A 170 -15.45 30.71 1.44
C GLY A 170 -16.84 31.21 1.79
N VAL A 171 -17.59 30.48 2.62
CA VAL A 171 -18.96 30.85 2.98
C VAL A 171 -18.98 32.12 3.82
N THR A 172 -18.04 32.28 4.77
CA THR A 172 -17.98 33.51 5.58
C THR A 172 -17.64 34.73 4.73
N LEU A 173 -16.60 34.67 3.90
CA LEU A 173 -16.23 35.78 3.02
C LEU A 173 -17.36 36.10 2.03
N GLY A 174 -17.95 35.09 1.39
CA GLY A 174 -19.04 35.28 0.45
C GLY A 174 -20.32 35.83 1.08
N LEU A 175 -20.66 35.37 2.29
CA LEU A 175 -21.80 35.90 3.04
C LEU A 175 -21.58 37.36 3.43
N VAL A 176 -20.44 37.68 4.03
CA VAL A 176 -20.13 39.03 4.48
C VAL A 176 -20.05 40.00 3.30
N SER A 177 -19.42 39.61 2.20
CA SER A 177 -19.34 40.40 0.96
C SER A 177 -20.71 40.57 0.30
N GLY A 178 -21.54 39.53 0.24
CA GLY A 178 -22.87 39.59 -0.36
C GLY A 178 -23.85 40.46 0.45
N LEU A 179 -23.77 40.43 1.78
CA LEU A 179 -24.59 41.29 2.65
C LEU A 179 -24.12 42.75 2.66
N ASN A 180 -22.81 42.98 2.49
CA ASN A 180 -22.21 44.32 2.47
C ASN A 180 -21.75 44.71 1.05
N ARG A 181 -22.62 44.53 0.06
CA ARG A 181 -22.32 44.83 -1.34
C ARG A 181 -21.83 46.28 -1.53
N ASP A 182 -20.88 46.48 -2.45
CA ASP A 182 -20.32 47.79 -2.82
C ASP A 182 -19.57 48.50 -1.66
N THR A 183 -19.12 47.72 -0.67
CA THR A 183 -18.26 48.20 0.44
C THR A 183 -16.81 47.75 0.26
N PRO A 184 -15.83 48.34 0.99
CA PRO A 184 -14.44 47.89 0.95
C PRO A 184 -14.25 46.38 1.25
N ILE A 185 -15.11 45.81 2.10
CA ILE A 185 -15.08 44.38 2.43
C ILE A 185 -15.49 43.54 1.22
N ASP A 186 -16.46 44.01 0.43
CA ASP A 186 -16.87 43.38 -0.83
C ASP A 186 -15.72 43.38 -1.84
N TYR A 187 -15.06 44.53 -2.04
CA TYR A 187 -13.90 44.63 -2.92
C TYR A 187 -12.74 43.73 -2.48
N ALA A 188 -12.47 43.65 -1.17
CA ALA A 188 -11.43 42.76 -0.62
C ALA A 188 -11.76 41.28 -0.87
N ALA A 189 -13.02 40.87 -0.69
CA ALA A 189 -13.46 39.50 -0.95
C ALA A 189 -13.35 39.14 -2.44
N VAL A 190 -13.72 40.06 -3.34
CA VAL A 190 -13.57 39.86 -4.79
C VAL A 190 -12.10 39.76 -5.20
N ALA A 191 -11.23 40.60 -4.63
CA ALA A 191 -9.79 40.52 -4.85
C ALA A 191 -9.22 39.17 -4.38
N PHE A 192 -9.61 38.71 -3.18
CA PHE A 192 -9.26 37.38 -2.66
C PHE A 192 -9.75 36.26 -3.58
N SER A 193 -11.01 36.30 -4.01
CA SER A 193 -11.59 35.32 -4.94
C SER A 193 -10.92 35.30 -6.32
N THR A 194 -10.29 36.40 -6.72
CA THR A 194 -9.57 36.51 -8.00
C THR A 194 -8.15 35.99 -7.84
N ALA A 195 -7.45 36.39 -6.77
CA ALA A 195 -6.13 35.86 -6.43
C ALA A 195 -6.17 34.33 -6.24
N GLY A 196 -7.11 33.80 -5.46
CA GLY A 196 -7.20 32.35 -5.22
C GLY A 196 -7.52 31.53 -6.47
N ALA A 197 -8.15 32.11 -7.50
CA ALA A 197 -8.36 31.45 -8.77
C ALA A 197 -7.13 31.50 -9.70
N SER A 198 -6.22 32.45 -9.49
CA SER A 198 -5.07 32.72 -10.37
C SER A 198 -3.73 32.26 -9.81
N VAL A 199 -3.60 32.11 -8.48
CA VAL A 199 -2.36 31.69 -7.83
C VAL A 199 -2.27 30.15 -7.83
N PRO A 200 -1.23 29.54 -8.44
CA PRO A 200 -1.03 28.10 -8.38
C PRO A 200 -0.77 27.62 -6.95
N ASN A 201 -1.28 26.43 -6.59
CA ASN A 201 -1.09 25.83 -5.26
C ASN A 201 0.38 25.72 -4.83
N ILE A 202 1.30 25.51 -5.78
CA ILE A 202 2.75 25.47 -5.51
C ILE A 202 3.22 26.79 -4.91
N VAL A 203 2.82 27.90 -5.53
CA VAL A 203 3.22 29.25 -5.10
C VAL A 203 2.63 29.54 -3.73
N THR A 204 1.34 29.26 -3.53
CA THR A 204 0.66 29.42 -2.25
C THR A 204 1.38 28.64 -1.14
N GLY A 205 1.72 27.37 -1.37
CA GLY A 205 2.41 26.54 -0.38
C GLY A 205 3.79 27.07 -0.02
N ILE A 206 4.59 27.46 -1.01
CA ILE A 206 5.93 28.03 -0.78
C ILE A 206 5.84 29.34 0.01
N VAL A 207 4.93 30.24 -0.36
CA VAL A 207 4.73 31.51 0.36
C VAL A 207 4.31 31.26 1.81
N LEU A 208 3.39 30.30 2.04
CA LEU A 208 2.98 29.95 3.40
C LEU A 208 4.15 29.41 4.24
N ILE A 209 5.02 28.56 3.66
CA ILE A 209 6.23 28.09 4.35
C ILE A 209 7.14 29.27 4.71
N ILE A 210 7.42 30.17 3.76
CA ILE A 210 8.32 31.30 3.99
C ILE A 210 7.78 32.22 5.09
N VAL A 211 6.49 32.55 5.03
CA VAL A 211 5.88 33.48 5.99
C VAL A 211 5.72 32.83 7.36
N PHE A 212 5.07 31.68 7.43
CA PHE A 212 4.64 31.11 8.71
C PHE A 212 5.66 30.18 9.35
N ALA A 213 6.42 29.41 8.56
CA ALA A 213 7.40 28.48 9.10
C ALA A 213 8.78 29.13 9.26
N LEU A 214 9.25 29.89 8.26
CA LEU A 214 10.61 30.45 8.26
C LEU A 214 10.70 31.86 8.86
N SER A 215 9.71 32.71 8.65
CA SER A 215 9.75 34.08 9.19
C SER A 215 9.15 34.14 10.59
N LEU A 216 7.90 33.70 10.75
CA LEU A 216 7.15 33.78 12.00
C LEU A 216 7.48 32.64 12.97
N HIS A 217 8.02 31.51 12.49
CA HIS A 217 8.29 30.30 13.29
C HIS A 217 7.05 29.76 14.03
N TRP A 218 5.85 29.99 13.49
CA TRP A 218 4.60 29.57 14.11
C TRP A 218 4.32 28.07 13.91
N PHE A 219 4.74 27.52 12.77
CA PHE A 219 4.45 26.15 12.39
C PHE A 219 5.72 25.42 11.90
N PRO A 220 5.81 24.10 12.08
CA PRO A 220 6.89 23.29 11.51
C PRO A 220 6.82 23.31 9.98
N THR A 221 7.96 23.29 9.30
CA THR A 221 8.06 23.38 7.82
C THR A 221 7.36 22.25 7.07
N GLY A 222 7.11 21.12 7.72
CA GLY A 222 6.43 19.97 7.12
C GLY A 222 6.35 18.76 8.04
N GLY A 223 5.88 17.65 7.48
CA GLY A 223 5.71 16.37 8.16
C GLY A 223 4.26 16.02 8.47
N TRP A 224 4.05 14.79 8.96
CA TRP A 224 2.73 14.24 9.23
C TRP A 224 2.62 13.76 10.69
N TYR A 225 1.41 13.81 11.24
CA TYR A 225 1.07 13.14 12.51
C TYR A 225 -0.16 12.25 12.28
N PRO A 226 -0.06 10.92 12.45
CA PRO A 226 -1.21 10.03 12.23
C PRO A 226 -2.35 10.28 13.21
N LEU A 227 -3.57 10.45 12.70
CA LEU A 227 -4.77 10.61 13.54
C LEU A 227 -5.11 9.34 14.31
N GLU A 228 -4.72 8.16 13.81
CA GLU A 228 -4.86 6.88 14.53
C GLU A 228 -4.24 6.95 15.93
N LYS A 229 -3.07 7.58 16.08
CA LYS A 229 -2.43 7.76 17.39
C LYS A 229 -3.25 8.62 18.35
N VAL A 230 -4.02 9.58 17.81
CA VAL A 230 -4.95 10.39 18.61
C VAL A 230 -6.12 9.52 19.04
N TRP A 231 -6.67 8.75 18.11
CA TRP A 231 -7.79 7.83 18.38
C TRP A 231 -7.42 6.78 19.42
N ASP A 232 -6.26 6.14 19.30
CA ASP A 232 -5.75 5.16 20.26
C ASP A 232 -5.59 5.75 21.66
N ALA A 233 -5.17 7.00 21.76
CA ALA A 233 -5.08 7.70 23.03
C ALA A 233 -6.47 7.98 23.64
N VAL A 234 -7.45 8.35 22.82
CA VAL A 234 -8.85 8.53 23.26
C VAL A 234 -9.44 7.22 23.76
N VAL A 235 -9.32 6.14 22.99
CA VAL A 235 -9.84 4.81 23.35
C VAL A 235 -9.15 4.27 24.60
N ALA A 236 -7.86 4.54 24.78
CA ALA A 236 -7.10 4.17 25.99
C ALA A 236 -7.39 5.07 27.20
N GLY A 237 -8.28 6.06 27.09
CA GLY A 237 -8.60 7.01 28.18
C GLY A 237 -7.49 8.01 28.50
N ARG A 238 -6.44 8.11 27.66
CA ARG A 238 -5.31 9.02 27.82
C ARG A 238 -5.60 10.38 27.17
N ILE A 239 -6.48 11.15 27.80
CA ILE A 239 -6.98 12.43 27.25
C ILE A 239 -5.85 13.45 27.05
N SER A 240 -4.87 13.51 27.96
CA SER A 240 -3.70 14.40 27.81
C SER A 240 -2.92 14.12 26.52
N ASP A 241 -2.70 12.85 26.23
CA ASP A 241 -1.92 12.39 25.07
C ASP A 241 -2.72 12.59 23.78
N ALA A 242 -4.03 12.40 23.84
CA ALA A 242 -4.93 12.69 22.73
C ALA A 242 -4.91 14.19 22.38
N MET A 243 -4.96 15.08 23.38
CA MET A 243 -4.88 16.53 23.17
C MET A 243 -3.52 16.95 22.60
N ALA A 244 -2.42 16.42 23.14
CA ALA A 244 -1.09 16.68 22.62
C ALA A 244 -0.94 16.18 21.16
N GLY A 245 -1.44 14.98 20.87
CA GLY A 245 -1.44 14.39 19.54
C GLY A 245 -2.28 15.19 18.54
N PHE A 246 -3.45 15.66 18.94
CA PHE A 246 -4.29 16.52 18.10
C PHE A 246 -3.63 17.87 17.81
N GLY A 247 -2.97 18.49 18.79
CA GLY A 247 -2.17 19.69 18.58
C GLY A 247 -1.01 19.46 17.61
N ALA A 248 -0.32 18.32 17.71
CA ALA A 248 0.73 17.93 16.78
C ALA A 248 0.20 17.68 15.35
N PHE A 249 -1.00 17.12 15.21
CA PHE A 249 -1.67 16.99 13.93
C PHE A 249 -2.03 18.34 13.33
N LEU A 250 -2.71 19.22 14.08
CA LEU A 250 -3.12 20.53 13.58
C LEU A 250 -1.92 21.39 13.15
N SER A 251 -0.89 21.49 14.00
CA SER A 251 0.30 22.31 13.70
C SER A 251 1.03 21.88 12.42
N ARG A 252 1.04 20.58 12.11
CA ARG A 252 1.67 20.03 10.89
C ARG A 252 0.77 20.08 9.67
N SER A 253 -0.54 19.93 9.86
CA SER A 253 -1.52 19.83 8.77
C SER A 253 -2.10 21.18 8.36
N ILE A 254 -2.03 22.23 9.19
CA ILE A 254 -2.70 23.51 8.92
C ILE A 254 -2.15 24.23 7.68
N MET A 255 -0.84 24.25 7.47
CA MET A 255 -0.24 24.89 6.29
C MET A 255 -0.54 24.12 4.99
N PRO A 256 -0.35 22.79 4.92
CA PRO A 256 -0.77 22.03 3.74
C PRO A 256 -2.27 22.12 3.48
N ALA A 257 -3.11 22.04 4.52
CA ALA A 257 -4.56 22.16 4.38
C ALA A 257 -4.98 23.55 3.91
N SER A 258 -4.34 24.62 4.40
CA SER A 258 -4.61 25.99 3.95
C SER A 258 -4.19 26.22 2.50
N THR A 259 -3.07 25.61 2.09
CA THR A 259 -2.60 25.63 0.69
C THR A 259 -3.65 25.01 -0.22
N LEU A 260 -4.17 23.85 0.16
CA LEU A 260 -5.23 23.14 -0.57
C LEU A 260 -6.57 23.88 -0.52
N ALA A 261 -6.90 24.52 0.60
CA ALA A 261 -8.16 25.21 0.79
C ALA A 261 -8.22 26.56 0.04
N PHE A 262 -7.09 27.17 -0.31
CA PHE A 262 -7.04 28.54 -0.81
C PHE A 262 -7.86 28.76 -2.09
N ALA A 263 -7.63 27.95 -3.13
CA ALA A 263 -8.36 28.07 -4.38
C ALA A 263 -9.85 27.67 -4.25
N PRO A 264 -10.20 26.54 -3.60
CA PRO A 264 -11.60 26.20 -3.32
C PRO A 264 -12.34 27.26 -2.48
N ALA A 265 -11.68 27.86 -1.48
CA ALA A 265 -12.26 28.94 -0.68
C ALA A 265 -12.61 30.15 -1.54
N ALA A 266 -11.72 30.53 -2.48
CA ALA A 266 -11.94 31.63 -3.41
C ALA A 266 -13.14 31.39 -4.34
N ILE A 267 -13.30 30.14 -4.83
CA ILE A 267 -14.45 29.73 -5.64
C ILE A 267 -15.74 29.76 -4.81
N LEU A 268 -15.72 29.15 -3.62
CA LEU A 268 -16.87 29.11 -2.72
C LEU A 268 -17.29 30.50 -2.25
N ALA A 269 -16.34 31.42 -2.00
CA ALA A 269 -16.65 32.82 -1.69
C ALA A 269 -17.40 33.50 -2.83
N ARG A 270 -16.95 33.33 -4.07
CA ARG A 270 -17.59 33.91 -5.26
C ARG A 270 -19.01 33.37 -5.45
N VAL A 271 -19.19 32.06 -5.34
CA VAL A 271 -20.49 31.39 -5.51
C VAL A 271 -21.45 31.73 -4.37
N THR A 272 -20.96 31.71 -3.12
CA THR A 272 -21.76 32.10 -1.96
C THR A 272 -22.22 33.55 -2.08
N ARG A 273 -21.34 34.47 -2.48
CA ARG A 273 -21.68 35.87 -2.69
C ARG A 273 -22.81 36.03 -3.72
N ALA A 274 -22.69 35.37 -4.87
CA ALA A 274 -23.74 35.38 -5.89
C ALA A 274 -25.07 34.86 -5.35
N ALA A 275 -25.06 33.69 -4.70
CA ALA A 275 -26.26 33.10 -4.11
C ALA A 275 -26.90 33.99 -3.03
N VAL A 276 -26.09 34.66 -2.20
CA VAL A 276 -26.57 35.60 -1.18
C VAL A 276 -27.23 36.81 -1.84
N LEU A 277 -26.63 37.40 -2.87
CA LEU A 277 -27.22 38.52 -3.60
C LEU A 277 -28.56 38.14 -4.25
N ASP A 278 -28.63 36.97 -4.86
CA ASP A 278 -29.86 36.45 -5.46
C ASP A 278 -30.96 36.26 -4.42
N VAL A 279 -30.63 35.66 -3.27
CA VAL A 279 -31.59 35.41 -2.19
C VAL A 279 -32.04 36.71 -1.52
N VAL A 280 -31.14 37.63 -1.20
CA VAL A 280 -31.47 38.92 -0.56
C VAL A 280 -32.39 39.77 -1.44
N SER A 281 -32.31 39.62 -2.77
CA SER A 281 -33.17 40.32 -3.72
C SER A 281 -34.62 39.82 -3.75
N GLN A 282 -34.93 38.69 -3.11
CA GLN A 282 -36.25 38.06 -3.15
C GLN A 282 -37.29 38.77 -2.29
N ASP A 283 -38.55 38.78 -2.75
CA ASP A 283 -39.64 39.49 -2.06
C ASP A 283 -39.93 38.94 -0.66
N TYR A 284 -39.78 37.63 -0.44
CA TYR A 284 -40.01 37.04 0.89
C TYR A 284 -39.01 37.54 1.94
N ILE A 285 -37.80 37.96 1.55
CA ILE A 285 -36.82 38.58 2.45
C ILE A 285 -37.30 39.98 2.86
N ARG A 286 -37.84 40.76 1.92
CA ARG A 286 -38.44 42.07 2.21
C ARG A 286 -39.64 41.93 3.14
N THR A 287 -40.49 40.94 2.91
CA THR A 287 -41.63 40.64 3.80
C THR A 287 -41.15 40.21 5.19
N ALA A 288 -40.11 39.38 5.29
CA ALA A 288 -39.53 38.96 6.57
C ALA A 288 -39.00 40.16 7.39
N ARG A 289 -38.32 41.11 6.73
CA ARG A 289 -37.86 42.36 7.34
C ARG A 289 -39.02 43.27 7.74
N ALA A 290 -40.05 43.39 6.89
CA ALA A 290 -41.25 44.18 7.19
C ALA A 290 -42.05 43.65 8.39
N LYS A 291 -41.96 42.34 8.67
CA LYS A 291 -42.51 41.71 9.88
C LYS A 291 -41.69 41.99 11.15
N GLY A 292 -40.59 42.74 11.06
CA GLY A 292 -39.75 43.11 12.20
C GLY A 292 -38.84 41.98 12.71
N LEU A 293 -38.59 40.94 11.89
CA LEU A 293 -37.64 39.89 12.28
C LEU A 293 -36.22 40.47 12.40
N PRO A 294 -35.44 40.07 13.41
CA PRO A 294 -34.08 40.56 13.58
C PRO A 294 -33.19 40.13 12.40
N GLU A 295 -32.31 41.02 11.92
CA GLU A 295 -31.50 40.79 10.70
C GLU A 295 -30.68 39.50 10.78
N ILE A 296 -30.16 39.14 11.96
CA ILE A 296 -29.43 37.88 12.13
C ILE A 296 -30.28 36.63 11.88
N LEU A 297 -31.58 36.68 12.24
CA LEU A 297 -32.51 35.58 11.97
C LEU A 297 -32.87 35.53 10.49
N VAL A 298 -33.04 36.69 9.84
CA VAL A 298 -33.23 36.78 8.39
C VAL A 298 -32.05 36.15 7.66
N VAL A 299 -30.82 36.51 8.06
CA VAL A 299 -29.59 35.98 7.47
C VAL A 299 -29.46 34.48 7.69
N VAL A 300 -29.53 33.99 8.94
CA VAL A 300 -29.26 32.57 9.23
C VAL A 300 -30.37 31.65 8.72
N ARG A 301 -31.64 32.04 8.91
CA ARG A 301 -32.78 31.15 8.63
C ARG A 301 -33.31 31.26 7.20
N HIS A 302 -33.20 32.44 6.58
CA HIS A 302 -33.75 32.67 5.24
C HIS A 302 -32.66 32.85 4.19
N VAL A 303 -31.60 33.61 4.45
CA VAL A 303 -30.55 33.84 3.45
C VAL A 303 -29.63 32.61 3.33
N LEU A 304 -28.95 32.23 4.42
CA LEU A 304 -27.97 31.14 4.43
C LEU A 304 -28.58 29.79 4.06
N ARG A 305 -29.78 29.47 4.58
CA ARG A 305 -30.46 28.21 4.26
C ARG A 305 -30.72 28.06 2.76
N ASN A 306 -31.07 29.13 2.06
CA ASN A 306 -31.34 29.08 0.62
C ASN A 306 -30.04 29.21 -0.20
N ALA A 307 -29.08 30.01 0.26
CA ALA A 307 -27.76 30.11 -0.36
C ALA A 307 -26.92 28.83 -0.20
N ALA A 308 -27.27 27.94 0.74
CA ALA A 308 -26.59 26.68 0.99
C ALA A 308 -26.70 25.67 -0.18
N ILE A 309 -27.72 25.77 -1.02
CA ILE A 309 -27.96 24.82 -2.12
C ILE A 309 -26.72 24.73 -3.04
N PRO A 310 -26.26 25.82 -3.69
CA PRO A 310 -25.08 25.75 -4.55
C PRO A 310 -23.79 25.43 -3.78
N ILE A 311 -23.67 25.82 -2.52
CA ILE A 311 -22.50 25.55 -1.68
C ILE A 311 -22.34 24.03 -1.48
N ILE A 312 -23.40 23.36 -1.07
CA ILE A 312 -23.40 21.90 -0.85
C ILE A 312 -23.13 21.17 -2.17
N THR A 313 -23.77 21.61 -3.26
CA THR A 313 -23.57 21.01 -4.59
C THR A 313 -22.13 21.08 -5.06
N LEU A 314 -21.44 22.21 -4.82
CA LEU A 314 -20.05 22.39 -5.26
C LEU A 314 -19.04 21.74 -4.32
N THR A 315 -19.40 21.51 -3.06
CA THR A 315 -18.52 20.86 -2.07
C THR A 315 -18.16 19.44 -2.49
N GLY A 316 -19.09 18.70 -3.11
CA GLY A 316 -18.84 17.33 -3.58
C GLY A 316 -17.71 17.22 -4.61
N PRO A 317 -17.80 17.91 -5.77
CA PRO A 317 -16.72 17.95 -6.75
C PRO A 317 -15.40 18.50 -6.19
N ILE A 318 -15.44 19.54 -5.35
CA ILE A 318 -14.25 20.08 -4.67
C ILE A 318 -13.58 19.02 -3.80
N ALA A 319 -14.37 18.22 -3.07
CA ALA A 319 -13.84 17.17 -2.23
C ALA A 319 -13.10 16.10 -3.04
N ALA A 320 -13.67 15.69 -4.18
CA ALA A 320 -13.04 14.74 -5.10
C ALA A 320 -11.75 15.31 -5.69
N ASP A 321 -11.77 16.58 -6.12
CA ASP A 321 -10.60 17.27 -6.67
C ASP A 321 -9.46 17.41 -5.65
N LEU A 322 -9.79 17.70 -4.38
CA LEU A 322 -8.80 17.81 -3.30
C LEU A 322 -8.11 16.50 -2.99
N ILE A 323 -8.82 15.36 -3.06
CA ILE A 323 -8.21 14.05 -2.89
C ILE A 323 -7.25 13.78 -4.06
N ALA A 324 -7.65 14.11 -5.30
CA ALA A 324 -6.86 13.85 -6.50
C ALA A 324 -5.66 14.81 -6.69
N GLY A 325 -5.81 16.10 -6.34
CA GLY A 325 -4.85 17.17 -6.61
C GLY A 325 -3.83 17.42 -5.49
N SER A 326 -3.88 16.63 -4.42
CA SER A 326 -3.05 16.79 -3.22
C SER A 326 -1.58 16.43 -3.40
N PHE A 327 -1.22 15.63 -4.42
CA PHE A 327 0.15 15.11 -4.63
C PHE A 327 1.22 16.20 -4.75
N ILE A 328 0.87 17.38 -5.29
CA ILE A 328 1.80 18.51 -5.39
C ILE A 328 2.09 19.06 -3.99
N VAL A 329 1.05 19.21 -3.16
CA VAL A 329 1.17 19.71 -1.79
C VAL A 329 1.87 18.69 -0.89
N GLU A 330 1.64 17.39 -1.11
CA GLU A 330 2.39 16.32 -0.44
C GLU A 330 3.90 16.50 -0.62
N SER A 331 4.34 16.75 -1.87
CA SER A 331 5.75 16.92 -2.19
C SER A 331 6.36 18.15 -1.54
N ILE A 332 5.63 19.28 -1.49
CA ILE A 332 6.10 20.54 -0.91
C ILE A 332 6.26 20.44 0.61
N PHE A 333 5.30 19.83 1.30
CA PHE A 333 5.30 19.74 2.76
C PHE A 333 5.93 18.44 3.30
N GLY A 334 6.50 17.61 2.42
CA GLY A 334 7.12 16.34 2.79
C GLY A 334 6.13 15.35 3.42
N ILE A 335 4.86 15.40 3.02
CA ILE A 335 3.82 14.48 3.50
C ILE A 335 3.93 13.20 2.66
N PRO A 336 4.11 12.04 3.29
CA PRO A 336 4.28 10.80 2.54
C PRO A 336 2.91 10.32 2.00
N GLY A 337 2.57 10.67 0.76
CA GLY A 337 1.34 10.21 0.10
C GLY A 337 1.59 9.55 -1.26
N ILE A 338 0.56 9.51 -2.12
CA ILE A 338 0.60 8.72 -3.36
C ILE A 338 1.61 9.33 -4.36
N GLY A 339 1.84 10.65 -4.30
CA GLY A 339 2.70 11.37 -5.25
C GLY A 339 4.14 10.83 -5.32
N LYS A 340 4.68 10.36 -4.18
CA LYS A 340 6.04 9.81 -4.10
C LYS A 340 6.21 8.51 -4.89
N ASN A 341 5.14 7.73 -5.05
CA ASN A 341 5.17 6.43 -5.71
C ASN A 341 4.62 6.48 -7.15
N LEU A 342 3.62 7.32 -7.42
CA LEU A 342 3.02 7.47 -8.76
C LEU A 342 3.92 8.17 -9.76
N VAL A 343 4.61 9.24 -9.36
CA VAL A 343 5.45 10.02 -10.29
C VAL A 343 6.58 9.17 -10.89
N PRO A 344 7.34 8.38 -10.10
CA PRO A 344 8.32 7.45 -10.66
C PRO A 344 7.68 6.33 -11.51
N ALA A 345 6.52 5.80 -11.11
CA ALA A 345 5.83 4.72 -11.83
C ALA A 345 5.36 5.15 -13.22
N VAL A 346 4.81 6.35 -13.35
CA VAL A 346 4.43 6.93 -14.66
C VAL A 346 5.68 7.16 -15.51
N GLY A 347 6.76 7.70 -14.93
CA GLY A 347 8.03 7.87 -15.64
C GLY A 347 8.63 6.54 -16.13
N ALA A 348 8.58 5.49 -15.31
CA ALA A 348 9.04 4.15 -15.67
C ALA A 348 8.18 3.54 -16.80
N CYS A 349 6.86 3.63 -16.71
CA CYS A 349 5.92 3.14 -17.73
C CYS A 349 6.13 3.86 -19.07
N TRP A 350 6.33 5.19 -19.02
CA TRP A 350 6.66 5.98 -20.20
C TRP A 350 7.99 5.51 -20.81
N SER A 351 9.02 5.29 -19.99
CA SER A 351 10.33 4.81 -20.46
C SER A 351 10.26 3.40 -21.08
N MET A 352 9.44 2.49 -20.54
CA MET A 352 9.21 1.16 -21.10
C MET A 352 8.46 1.22 -22.42
N ARG A 353 7.41 2.05 -22.52
CA ARG A 353 6.65 2.25 -23.76
C ARG A 353 7.48 2.93 -24.84
N TRP A 354 8.35 3.86 -24.48
CA TRP A 354 9.29 4.47 -25.43
C TRP A 354 10.38 3.49 -25.90
N ARG A 355 10.87 2.61 -25.02
CA ARG A 355 11.79 1.52 -25.39
C ARG A 355 11.13 0.50 -26.33
N SER A 356 9.85 0.21 -26.17
CA SER A 356 9.13 -0.71 -27.08
C SER A 356 8.76 -0.08 -28.43
N LEU A 357 8.62 1.25 -28.49
CA LEU A 357 8.33 2.00 -29.72
C LEU A 357 9.59 2.41 -30.51
N SER A 358 10.80 2.30 -29.93
CA SER A 358 12.05 2.64 -30.62
C SER A 358 13.14 1.55 -30.50
N PRO A 359 12.92 0.31 -31.00
CA PRO A 359 13.92 -0.76 -30.91
C PRO A 359 15.22 -0.47 -31.69
N THR A 360 15.19 0.43 -32.69
CA THR A 360 16.23 0.57 -33.71
C THR A 360 17.22 1.73 -33.49
N TRP A 361 16.88 2.70 -32.65
CA TRP A 361 17.72 3.89 -32.44
C TRP A 361 18.84 3.70 -31.39
N TRP A 362 18.61 2.84 -30.41
CA TRP A 362 19.57 2.61 -29.31
C TRP A 362 20.69 1.62 -29.68
N SER A 363 20.49 0.72 -30.64
CA SER A 363 21.52 -0.24 -31.07
C SER A 363 22.60 0.35 -31.98
N THR A 364 22.37 1.54 -32.54
CA THR A 364 23.28 2.17 -33.52
C THR A 364 24.11 3.34 -32.97
N SER A 365 23.82 3.82 -31.75
CA SER A 365 24.45 5.04 -31.22
C SER A 365 25.54 4.79 -30.16
N PHE A 366 25.77 3.54 -29.73
CA PHE A 366 26.73 3.20 -28.65
C PHE A 366 27.70 2.04 -28.95
N MET A 367 27.89 1.70 -30.23
CA MET A 367 29.02 0.92 -30.75
C MET A 367 29.46 1.68 -32.00
N SER A 368 30.60 2.35 -32.13
CA SER A 368 31.97 2.18 -31.64
C SER A 368 32.81 3.30 -32.30
N PRO A 369 34.12 3.50 -32.02
CA PRO A 369 34.96 3.02 -30.91
C PRO A 369 35.32 4.10 -29.89
#